data_AF-A0A402BJL6-F1
#
_entry.id   AF-A0A402BJL6-F1
#
_cell.length_a   1.000
_cell.length_b   1.000
_cell.length_c   1.000
_cell.angle_alpha   90.00
_cell.angle_beta   90.00
_cell.angle_gamma   90.00
#
_symmetry.space_group_name_H-M   'P 1'
#
loop_
_entity.id
_entity.type
_entity.pdbx_description
1 polymer ?
#
loop_
_entity_poly.entity_id
_entity_poly.type
_entity_poly.pdbx_seq_one_letter_code
_entity_poly.pdbx_strand_id
1 'polypeptide(L)'
;MKKIDQRFPKKLIITSYWPRRTAEENNIGYGVTRKHIFYYLVISPFERSLGWFVDPRVRPAVSPIVRMMMLFLPLIATSIALGGRKYNGFYTLDDQGRPLTFLGHLPAAETSGRVGMGRKKFIRQLRNLPVD
;
A
#
# COMPACT_ATOMS: atom_id res chain seq x y z
N MET A 1 21.76 10.90 19.78
CA MET A 1 20.58 10.41 19.04
C MET A 1 20.75 10.72 17.56
N LYS A 2 20.95 9.72 16.70
CA LYS A 2 21.07 9.91 15.25
C LYS A 2 19.68 10.23 14.69
N LYS A 3 19.48 11.47 14.21
CA LYS A 3 18.35 11.78 13.32
C LYS A 3 18.55 10.98 12.04
N ILE A 4 17.86 9.86 11.93
CA ILE A 4 17.78 9.12 10.67
C ILE A 4 16.90 9.97 9.77
N ASP A 5 17.51 10.73 8.86
CA ASP A 5 16.82 11.40 7.75
C ASP A 5 16.27 10.32 6.80
N GLN A 6 15.29 9.57 7.28
CA GLN A 6 14.60 8.56 6.50
C GLN A 6 13.64 9.33 5.59
N ARG A 7 14.09 9.64 4.38
CA ARG A 7 13.26 10.31 3.36
C ARG A 7 12.05 9.41 3.04
N PHE A 8 10.93 9.67 3.72
CA PHE A 8 9.65 9.07 3.36
C PHE A 8 9.30 9.47 1.93
N PRO A 9 8.80 8.53 1.11
CA PRO A 9 8.32 8.91 -0.21
C PRO A 9 7.17 9.91 -0.04
N LYS A 10 7.24 11.06 -0.73
CA LYS A 10 6.23 12.15 -0.67
C LYS A 10 4.78 11.70 -0.94
N LYS A 11 4.57 10.48 -1.44
CA LYS A 11 3.28 9.91 -1.86
C LYS A 11 2.94 8.60 -1.14
N LEU A 12 3.37 8.46 0.11
CA LEU A 12 2.95 7.35 0.99
C LEU A 12 1.53 7.61 1.51
N ILE A 13 0.68 6.58 1.44
CA ILE A 13 -0.68 6.60 1.97
C ILE A 13 -0.77 5.52 3.04
N ILE A 14 -1.12 5.89 4.26
CA ILE A 14 -1.38 4.92 5.33
C ILE A 14 -2.82 4.43 5.19
N THR A 15 -2.98 3.12 4.94
CA THR A 15 -4.29 2.49 4.68
C THR A 15 -4.93 1.95 5.96
N SER A 16 -4.11 1.45 6.88
CA SER A 16 -4.56 0.79 8.11
C SER A 16 -3.76 1.32 9.30
N TYR A 17 -4.43 1.51 10.42
CA TYR A 17 -3.88 2.15 11.62
C TYR A 17 -4.10 1.25 12.85
N TRP A 18 -3.13 1.21 13.74
CA TRP A 18 -3.16 0.51 15.04
C TRP A 18 -2.68 1.49 16.11
N PRO A 19 -3.60 2.03 16.94
CA PRO A 19 -3.22 2.92 18.02
C PRO A 19 -2.58 2.14 19.18
N ARG A 20 -1.66 2.83 19.86
CA ARG A 20 -1.06 2.39 21.11
C ARG A 20 -2.12 2.17 22.19
N ARG A 21 -1.92 1.16 23.05
CA ARG A 21 -2.78 0.90 24.21
C ARG A 21 -2.14 1.34 25.52
N THR A 22 -0.82 1.33 25.58
CA THR A 22 -0.01 1.73 26.73
C THR A 22 0.94 2.86 26.33
N ALA A 23 1.50 3.57 27.31
CA ALA A 23 2.44 4.66 27.08
C ALA A 23 3.75 4.20 26.39
N GLU A 24 4.09 2.92 26.53
CA GLU A 24 5.29 2.30 25.96
C GLU A 24 5.10 1.80 24.52
N GLU A 25 3.85 1.62 24.07
CA GLU A 25 3.53 1.18 22.71
C GLU A 25 3.57 2.33 21.70
N ASN A 26 4.00 2.02 20.47
CA ASN A 26 3.99 2.98 19.38
C ASN A 26 2.69 2.88 18.57
N ASN A 27 2.26 3.99 17.99
CA ASN A 27 1.22 3.94 16.98
C ASN A 27 1.80 3.32 15.71
N ILE A 28 1.10 2.37 15.10
CA ILE A 28 1.56 1.66 13.91
C ILE A 28 0.60 1.90 12.75
N GLY A 29 1.14 2.07 11.56
CA GLY A 29 0.39 2.21 10.32
C GLY A 29 0.95 1.34 9.21
N TYR A 30 0.07 0.81 8.37
CA TYR A 30 0.49 0.16 7.13
C TYR A 30 0.46 1.18 6.00
N GLY A 31 1.63 1.49 5.46
CA GLY A 31 1.85 2.44 4.38
C GLY A 31 1.94 1.74 3.03
N VAL A 32 1.33 2.37 2.03
CA VAL A 32 1.33 1.93 0.64
C VAL A 32 1.58 3.12 -0.27
N THR A 33 2.38 2.95 -1.30
CA THR A 33 2.60 4.01 -2.29
C THR A 33 1.35 4.22 -3.17
N ARG A 34 1.02 5.47 -3.49
CA ARG A 34 -0.15 5.80 -4.35
C ARG A 34 -0.12 5.07 -5.70
N LYS A 35 1.07 4.85 -6.28
CA LYS A 35 1.24 4.08 -7.53
C LYS A 35 0.77 2.64 -7.38
N HIS A 36 1.04 2.02 -6.24
CA HIS A 36 0.64 0.65 -5.95
C HIS A 36 -0.88 0.52 -5.83
N ILE A 37 -1.52 1.47 -5.16
CA ILE A 37 -2.99 1.55 -5.07
C ILE A 37 -3.60 1.73 -6.47
N PHE A 38 -3.04 2.64 -7.28
CA PHE A 38 -3.52 2.88 -8.64
C PHE A 38 -3.40 1.63 -9.52
N TYR A 39 -2.27 0.91 -9.45
CA TYR A 39 -2.09 -0.33 -10.19
C TYR A 39 -3.15 -1.38 -9.83
N TYR A 40 -3.38 -1.62 -8.53
CA TYR A 40 -4.37 -2.60 -8.10
C TYR A 40 -5.81 -2.21 -8.44
N LEU A 41 -6.16 -0.93 -8.35
CA LEU A 41 -7.53 -0.48 -8.60
C LEU A 41 -7.88 -0.33 -10.09
N VAL A 42 -6.92 0.08 -10.93
CA VAL A 42 -7.20 0.44 -12.32
C VAL A 42 -6.66 -0.60 -13.28
N ILE A 43 -5.42 -1.05 -13.07
CA ILE A 43 -4.72 -1.87 -14.05
C ILE A 43 -5.04 -3.35 -13.85
N SER A 44 -5.02 -3.86 -12.62
CA SER A 44 -5.32 -5.28 -12.35
C SER A 44 -6.69 -5.76 -12.87
N PRO A 45 -7.82 -5.06 -12.66
CA PRO A 45 -9.09 -5.48 -13.23
C PRO A 45 -9.11 -5.35 -14.77
N PHE A 46 -8.40 -4.36 -15.32
CA PHE A 46 -8.26 -4.19 -16.76
C PHE A 46 -7.48 -5.34 -17.40
N GLU A 47 -6.34 -5.75 -16.84
CA GLU A 47 -5.57 -6.93 -17.27
C GLU A 47 -6.41 -8.21 -17.22
N ARG A 48 -7.20 -8.39 -16.15
CA ARG A 48 -8.09 -9.55 -16.01
C ARG A 48 -9.20 -9.54 -17.06
N SER A 49 -9.75 -8.36 -17.38
CA SER A 49 -10.76 -8.19 -18.43
C SER A 49 -10.16 -8.40 -19.82
N LEU A 50 -8.94 -7.93 -20.09
CA LEU A 50 -8.23 -8.19 -21.33
C LEU A 50 -7.97 -9.68 -21.52
N GLY A 51 -7.57 -10.41 -20.47
CA GLY A 51 -7.46 -11.87 -20.54
C GLY A 51 -8.77 -12.54 -20.95
N TRP A 52 -9.90 -12.02 -20.47
CA TRP A 52 -11.25 -12.48 -20.82
C TRP A 52 -11.69 -12.07 -22.24
N PHE A 53 -11.26 -10.91 -22.74
CA PHE A 53 -11.52 -10.47 -24.12
C PHE A 53 -10.56 -11.11 -25.14
N VAL A 54 -9.40 -11.62 -24.70
CA VAL A 54 -8.39 -12.31 -25.54
C VAL A 54 -8.58 -13.83 -25.51
N ASP A 55 -9.58 -14.34 -24.78
CA ASP A 55 -10.04 -15.72 -24.80
C ASP A 55 -10.43 -16.15 -26.25
N PRO A 56 -10.47 -17.46 -26.59
CA PRO A 56 -10.19 -17.99 -27.94
C PRO A 56 -11.14 -17.53 -29.05
N ARG A 57 -12.25 -16.88 -28.71
CA ARG A 57 -13.28 -16.41 -29.65
C ARG A 57 -12.84 -15.24 -30.51
N VAL A 58 -11.82 -14.47 -30.10
CA VAL A 58 -11.32 -13.30 -30.84
C VAL A 58 -10.00 -13.57 -31.58
N ARG A 59 -9.47 -14.80 -31.45
CA ARG A 59 -8.18 -15.20 -32.03
C ARG A 59 -8.05 -14.92 -33.53
N PRO A 60 -9.03 -15.13 -34.42
CA PRO A 60 -8.78 -14.97 -35.86
C PRO A 60 -8.68 -13.51 -36.34
N ALA A 61 -9.23 -12.54 -35.61
CA ALA A 61 -9.48 -11.19 -36.13
C ALA A 61 -8.40 -10.14 -35.75
N VAL A 62 -7.45 -10.49 -34.89
CA VAL A 62 -6.50 -9.52 -34.30
C VAL A 62 -5.09 -9.72 -34.86
N SER A 63 -4.51 -8.65 -35.40
CA SER A 63 -3.14 -8.61 -35.93
C SER A 63 -2.10 -9.09 -34.90
N PRO A 64 -1.06 -9.83 -35.32
CA PRO A 64 -0.01 -10.33 -34.42
C PRO A 64 0.73 -9.21 -33.67
N ILE A 65 0.83 -8.00 -34.25
CA ILE A 65 1.43 -6.83 -33.59
C ILE A 65 0.58 -6.37 -32.40
N VAL A 66 -0.74 -6.30 -32.61
CA VAL A 66 -1.69 -5.92 -31.55
C VAL A 66 -1.66 -6.94 -30.41
N ARG A 67 -1.53 -8.23 -30.73
CA ARG A 67 -1.36 -9.28 -29.72
C ARG A 67 -0.10 -9.09 -28.88
N MET A 68 1.04 -8.78 -29.51
CA MET A 68 2.27 -8.48 -28.78
C MET A 68 2.07 -7.27 -27.86
N MET A 69 1.48 -6.18 -28.36
CA MET A 69 1.22 -4.99 -27.53
C MET A 69 0.32 -5.29 -26.32
N MET A 70 -0.73 -6.10 -26.50
CA MET A 70 -1.61 -6.52 -25.41
C MET A 70 -0.91 -7.38 -24.36
N LEU A 71 0.10 -8.17 -24.75
CA LEU A 71 0.90 -8.98 -23.82
C LEU A 71 1.98 -8.16 -23.09
N PHE A 72 2.52 -7.11 -23.72
CA PHE A 72 3.56 -6.26 -23.12
C PHE A 72 3.01 -5.17 -22.19
N LEU A 73 1.80 -4.65 -22.42
CA LEU A 73 1.20 -3.63 -21.56
C LEU A 73 1.15 -4.03 -20.08
N PRO A 74 0.70 -5.25 -19.72
CA PRO A 74 0.68 -5.74 -18.34
C PRO A 74 2.08 -5.82 -17.72
N LEU A 75 3.07 -6.24 -18.51
CA LEU A 75 4.48 -6.35 -18.09
C LEU A 75 5.11 -4.99 -17.78
N ILE A 76 4.80 -3.96 -18.58
CA ILE A 76 5.26 -2.59 -18.34
C ILE A 76 4.53 -2.00 -17.13
N ALA A 77 3.23 -2.25 -17.00
CA ALA A 77 2.47 -1.73 -15.87
C ALA A 77 2.90 -2.35 -14.53
N THR A 78 3.13 -3.67 -14.50
CA THR A 78 3.64 -4.38 -13.32
C THR A 78 5.01 -3.89 -12.91
N SER A 79 5.94 -3.68 -13.85
CA SER A 79 7.29 -3.18 -13.53
C SER A 79 7.28 -1.77 -12.93
N ILE A 80 6.43 -0.86 -13.42
CA ILE A 80 6.24 0.47 -12.83
C ILE A 80 5.64 0.39 -11.42
N ALA A 81 4.73 -0.56 -11.18
CA ALA A 81 4.10 -0.76 -9.88
C ALA A 81 5.03 -1.44 -8.84
N LEU A 82 5.87 -2.37 -9.29
CA LEU A 82 6.84 -3.11 -8.45
C LEU A 82 7.93 -2.18 -7.90
N GLY A 83 8.36 -1.17 -8.66
CA GLY A 83 9.32 -0.17 -8.17
C GLY A 83 8.84 0.62 -6.94
N GLY A 84 7.52 0.65 -6.67
CA GLY A 84 6.94 1.27 -5.49
C GLY A 84 6.86 0.37 -4.25
N ARG A 85 7.13 -0.94 -4.37
CA ARG A 85 6.99 -1.91 -3.27
C ARG A 85 7.99 -1.70 -2.14
N LYS A 86 9.15 -1.09 -2.40
CA LYS A 86 10.21 -0.87 -1.40
C LYS A 86 9.73 -0.10 -0.16
N TYR A 87 8.68 0.70 -0.30
CA TYR A 87 8.11 1.52 0.76
C TYR A 87 6.70 1.07 1.19
N ASN A 88 6.27 -0.12 0.78
CA ASN A 88 5.02 -0.69 1.24
C ASN A 88 5.30 -1.53 2.49
N GLY A 89 4.70 -1.22 3.63
CA GLY A 89 4.98 -1.93 4.87
C GLY A 89 4.50 -1.19 6.10
N PHE A 90 4.98 -1.62 7.25
CA PHE A 90 4.62 -1.08 8.56
C PHE A 90 5.52 0.10 8.92
N TYR A 91 4.89 1.12 9.50
CA TYR A 91 5.51 2.36 9.93
C TYR A 91 5.07 2.68 11.35
N THR A 92 5.95 3.25 12.16
CA THR A 92 5.51 3.98 13.35
C THR A 92 4.85 5.29 12.91
N LEU A 93 3.85 5.73 13.67
CA LEU A 93 3.08 6.94 13.38
C LEU A 93 3.20 7.95 14.52
N ASP A 94 3.10 9.23 14.18
CA ASP A 94 2.84 10.29 15.16
C ASP A 94 1.36 10.30 15.61
N ASP A 95 1.03 11.17 16.56
CA ASP A 95 -0.34 11.34 17.05
C ASP A 95 -1.31 11.96 16.02
N GLN A 96 -0.81 12.38 14.87
CA GLN A 96 -1.59 12.86 13.73
C GLN A 96 -1.77 11.78 12.64
N GLY A 97 -1.20 10.59 12.85
CA GLY A 97 -1.23 9.47 11.92
C GLY A 97 -0.26 9.63 10.74
N ARG A 98 0.79 10.44 10.87
CA ARG A 98 1.87 10.59 9.88
C ARG A 98 2.98 9.59 10.14
N PRO A 99 3.60 9.01 9.09
CA PRO A 99 4.70 8.07 9.24
C PRO A 99 5.96 8.73 9.85
N LEU A 100 6.57 8.06 10.82
CA LEU A 100 7.78 8.50 11.52
C LEU A 100 9.00 7.60 11.27
N THR A 101 8.83 6.28 11.26
CA THR A 101 9.92 5.31 11.06
C THR A 101 9.40 4.09 10.33
N PHE A 102 10.16 3.56 9.36
CA PHE A 102 9.81 2.29 8.71
C PHE A 102 10.22 1.10 9.59
N LEU A 103 9.27 0.24 9.92
CA LEU A 103 9.48 -0.97 10.73
C LEU A 103 9.85 -2.19 9.87
N GLY A 104 9.26 -2.30 8.69
CA GLY A 104 9.48 -3.44 7.80
C GLY A 104 8.24 -3.87 7.03
N HIS A 105 8.32 -5.00 6.35
CA HIS A 105 7.21 -5.53 5.54
C HIS A 105 6.33 -6.51 6.32
N LEU A 106 6.87 -7.09 7.40
CA LEU A 106 6.16 -8.03 8.27
C LEU A 106 5.41 -7.27 9.36
N PRO A 107 4.25 -7.79 9.80
CA PRO A 107 3.50 -7.19 10.89
C PRO A 107 4.36 -7.15 12.15
N ALA A 108 4.39 -5.98 12.79
CA ALA A 108 5.01 -5.85 14.10
C ALA A 108 4.26 -6.71 15.12
N ALA A 109 4.96 -7.21 16.14
CA ALA A 109 4.35 -8.04 17.19
C ALA A 109 3.12 -7.35 17.82
N GLU A 110 3.18 -6.02 18.02
CA GLU A 110 2.11 -5.15 18.53
C GLU A 110 0.84 -5.15 17.65
N THR A 111 0.95 -5.53 16.38
CA THR A 111 -0.17 -5.62 15.42
C THR A 111 -0.70 -7.03 15.23
N SER A 112 0.00 -8.05 15.74
CA SER A 112 -0.37 -9.46 15.56
C SER A 112 -1.74 -9.75 16.19
N GLY A 113 -2.65 -10.35 15.43
CA GLY A 113 -4.01 -10.66 15.88
C GLY A 113 -4.98 -9.47 15.96
N ARG A 114 -4.57 -8.26 15.57
CA ARG A 114 -5.43 -7.05 15.59
C ARG A 114 -5.80 -6.62 14.17
N VAL A 115 -7.08 -6.41 13.92
CA VAL A 115 -7.55 -5.80 12.66
C VAL A 115 -7.26 -4.31 12.69
N GLY A 116 -6.54 -3.82 11.67
CA GLY A 116 -6.25 -2.40 11.51
C GLY A 116 -7.53 -1.58 11.31
N MET A 117 -7.56 -0.37 11.86
CA MET A 117 -8.70 0.54 11.76
C MET A 117 -8.44 1.68 10.79
N GLY A 118 -9.52 2.37 10.38
CA GLY A 118 -9.42 3.55 9.53
C GLY A 118 -8.93 4.79 10.28
N ARG A 119 -8.35 5.74 9.53
CA ARG A 119 -7.76 6.98 10.05
C ARG A 119 -8.67 7.76 11.00
N LYS A 120 -9.94 7.95 10.62
CA LYS A 120 -10.91 8.70 11.45
C LYS A 120 -11.09 8.07 12.83
N LYS A 121 -11.18 6.74 12.89
CA LYS A 121 -11.34 5.98 14.14
C LYS A 121 -10.05 6.03 14.98
N PHE A 122 -8.90 5.93 14.32
CA PHE A 122 -7.58 6.07 14.94
C PHE A 122 -7.41 7.44 15.64
N ILE A 123 -7.64 8.54 14.93
CA ILE A 123 -7.52 9.90 15.50
C ILE A 123 -8.51 10.11 16.66
N ARG A 124 -9.72 9.57 16.55
CA ARG A 124 -10.71 9.62 17.63
C ARG A 124 -10.24 8.87 18.88
N GLN A 125 -9.61 7.70 18.70
CA GLN A 125 -9.07 6.94 19.83
C GLN A 125 -7.90 7.66 20.48
N LEU A 126 -7.00 8.26 19.70
CA LEU A 126 -5.89 9.04 20.23
C LEU A 126 -6.35 10.22 21.10
N ARG A 127 -7.41 10.92 20.69
CA ARG A 127 -7.98 12.03 21.47
C ARG A 127 -8.60 11.57 22.79
N ASN A 128 -9.06 10.33 22.86
CA ASN A 128 -9.74 9.77 24.03
C ASN A 128 -8.78 9.02 24.97
N LEU A 129 -7.48 8.93 24.62
CA LEU A 129 -6.48 8.36 25.51
C LEU A 129 -6.09 9.43 26.55
N PRO A 130 -5.97 9.07 27.83
CA PRO A 130 -5.47 9.99 28.84
C PRO A 130 -4.06 10.46 28.45
N VAL A 131 -3.88 11.78 28.46
CA VAL A 131 -2.56 12.41 28.36
C VAL A 131 -2.06 12.46 29.80
N ASP A 132 -1.17 11.55 30.16
CA ASP A 132 -0.37 11.69 31.38
C ASP A 132 0.75 12.72 31.16
#